data_AF-A0A2R6NX15-F1
#
_entry.id   AF-A0A2R6NX15-F1
#
_cell.length_a   1.000
_cell.length_b   1.000
_cell.length_c   1.000
_cell.angle_alpha   90.00
_cell.angle_beta   90.00
_cell.angle_gamma   90.00
#
_symmetry.space_group_name_H-M   'P 1'
#
loop_
_entity.id
_entity.type
_entity.pdbx_description
1 polymer ?
#
loop_
_entity_poly.entity_id
_entity_poly.type
_entity_poly.pdbx_seq_one_letter_code
_entity_poly.pdbx_strand_id
1 'polypeptide(L)'
;MTTNYPTAPPSYTGPTNKISTATPDEEAAQPLLNSRAGPSAGFGGYYDQPDAGDVPDDFKYDFSGMGPWLFGGLIAMMMTGLVGIFIPFSHTMDLIYAIGGTLLFSGYIVYDTYIINKRLSPDEYIMGAISLYLDFINLFISILRLLNNAQEN
;
A
#
# COMPACT_ATOMS: atom_id res chain seq x y z
N MET A 1 -17.39 -34.22 18.99
CA MET A 1 -16.07 -34.87 19.02
C MET A 1 -15.20 -34.10 20.00
N THR A 2 -15.05 -34.60 21.23
CA THR A 2 -14.28 -33.98 22.31
C THR A 2 -12.87 -34.57 22.30
N THR A 3 -11.85 -33.80 21.94
CA THR A 3 -10.46 -34.24 22.00
C THR A 3 -10.01 -34.28 23.46
N ASN A 4 -10.02 -35.49 24.02
CA ASN A 4 -9.55 -35.79 25.36
C ASN A 4 -8.01 -35.79 25.31
N TYR A 5 -7.34 -34.78 25.87
CA TYR A 5 -5.89 -34.80 26.02
C TYR A 5 -5.54 -35.68 27.24
N PRO A 6 -4.84 -36.81 27.06
CA PRO A 6 -4.70 -37.83 28.10
C PRO A 6 -3.65 -37.49 29.17
N THR A 7 -2.85 -36.43 29.01
CA THR A 7 -1.80 -36.05 29.97
C THR A 7 -1.65 -34.54 30.06
N ALA A 8 -1.50 -34.02 31.28
CA ALA A 8 -1.27 -32.60 31.54
C ALA A 8 0.13 -32.18 31.02
N PRO A 9 0.28 -30.97 30.46
CA PRO A 9 1.59 -30.48 30.01
C PRO A 9 2.56 -30.36 31.20
N PRO A 10 3.86 -30.62 30.97
CA PRO A 10 4.87 -30.56 32.02
C PRO A 10 4.97 -29.16 32.65
N SER A 11 5.22 -29.13 33.96
CA SER A 11 5.36 -27.90 34.74
C SER A 11 6.66 -27.18 34.36
N TYR A 12 6.55 -25.96 33.82
CA TYR A 12 7.75 -25.14 33.58
C TYR A 12 8.34 -24.67 34.91
N THR A 13 9.47 -25.25 35.28
CA THR A 13 10.34 -24.76 36.35
C THR A 13 11.40 -23.88 35.70
N GLY A 14 11.40 -22.58 36.01
CA GLY A 14 12.42 -21.65 35.55
C GLY A 14 13.81 -22.02 36.09
N PRO A 15 14.90 -21.68 35.38
CA PRO A 15 16.23 -22.18 35.71
C PRO A 15 16.68 -21.69 37.09
N THR A 16 16.93 -22.63 38.00
CA THR A 16 17.68 -22.41 39.23
C THR A 16 19.16 -22.47 38.90
N ASN A 17 19.89 -21.38 39.15
CA ASN A 17 21.32 -21.29 38.87
C ASN A 17 22.08 -22.33 39.69
N LYS A 18 22.52 -23.42 39.04
CA LYS A 18 23.52 -24.33 39.58
C LYS A 18 24.80 -24.18 38.78
N ILE A 19 25.85 -23.75 39.48
CA ILE A 19 27.22 -23.63 38.98
C ILE A 19 27.72 -25.06 38.71
N SER A 20 28.01 -25.39 37.46
CA SER A 20 28.61 -26.68 37.09
C SER A 20 29.98 -26.47 36.43
N THR A 21 31.00 -27.02 37.06
CA THR A 21 32.31 -27.35 36.50
C THR A 21 32.16 -28.27 35.29
N ALA A 22 32.68 -27.86 34.12
CA ALA A 22 32.52 -28.58 32.86
C ALA A 22 33.66 -29.60 32.62
N THR A 23 33.29 -30.81 32.20
CA THR A 23 34.15 -31.82 31.57
C THR A 23 34.06 -31.72 30.03
N PRO A 24 35.15 -31.95 29.26
CA PRO A 24 35.25 -31.55 27.85
C PRO A 24 34.45 -32.38 26.82
N ASP A 25 33.83 -33.48 27.21
CA ASP A 25 33.35 -34.54 26.32
C ASP A 25 31.83 -34.48 26.03
N GLU A 26 31.12 -33.48 26.57
CA GLU A 26 29.66 -33.36 26.50
C GLU A 26 29.16 -32.28 25.51
N GLU A 27 30.06 -31.68 24.71
CA GLU A 27 29.74 -30.55 23.83
C GLU A 27 29.14 -30.98 22.47
N ALA A 28 29.35 -32.23 22.04
CA ALA A 28 28.93 -32.70 20.71
C ALA A 28 27.52 -33.33 20.66
N ALA A 29 26.88 -33.59 21.81
CA ALA A 29 25.61 -34.34 21.88
C ALA A 29 24.38 -33.45 22.16
N GLN A 30 24.57 -32.14 22.31
CA GLN A 30 23.46 -31.22 22.58
C GLN A 30 22.93 -30.65 21.26
N PRO A 31 21.62 -30.73 20.96
CA PRO A 31 21.06 -29.94 19.87
C PRO A 31 21.40 -28.46 20.17
N LEU A 32 21.76 -27.71 19.12
CA LEU A 32 22.16 -26.30 19.19
C LEU A 32 20.99 -25.39 19.63
N LEU A 33 20.56 -25.57 20.87
CA LEU A 33 19.44 -24.92 21.52
C LEU A 33 19.93 -24.21 22.80
N ASN A 34 21.20 -23.80 22.82
CA ASN A 34 21.74 -22.93 23.86
C ASN A 34 22.54 -21.75 23.29
N SER A 35 22.36 -21.43 22.00
CA SER A 35 22.81 -20.15 21.45
C SER A 35 21.89 -19.06 21.97
N ARG A 36 22.24 -18.56 23.15
CA ARG A 36 21.74 -17.34 23.78
C ARG A 36 21.40 -16.29 22.71
N ALA A 37 20.11 -15.99 22.59
CA ALA A 37 19.63 -14.91 21.73
C ALA A 37 20.12 -13.55 22.26
N GLY A 38 20.85 -12.84 21.38
CA GLY A 38 21.18 -11.41 21.43
C GLY A 38 22.57 -11.06 22.01
N PRO A 39 23.18 -9.90 21.67
CA PRO A 39 23.14 -9.11 20.42
C PRO A 39 24.57 -8.92 19.86
N SER A 40 24.90 -9.48 18.69
CA SER A 40 26.14 -9.14 17.98
C SER A 40 25.98 -9.46 16.50
N ALA A 41 25.90 -8.47 15.61
CA ALA A 41 27.09 -7.81 15.05
C ALA A 41 28.10 -8.85 14.54
N GLY A 42 27.73 -9.55 13.46
CA GLY A 42 28.59 -10.44 12.70
C GLY A 42 28.76 -9.91 11.27
N PHE A 43 30.01 -9.75 10.86
CA PHE A 43 30.50 -9.22 9.59
C PHE A 43 29.80 -9.83 8.35
N GLY A 44 29.08 -9.01 7.57
CA GLY A 44 28.75 -9.29 6.17
C GLY A 44 27.33 -9.75 5.81
N GLY A 45 26.32 -9.53 6.65
CA GLY A 45 24.92 -9.79 6.28
C GLY A 45 24.23 -8.56 5.68
N TYR A 46 23.85 -8.59 4.40
CA TYR A 46 22.94 -7.61 3.77
C TYR A 46 21.46 -8.02 3.92
N TYR A 47 21.17 -8.96 4.81
CA TYR A 47 19.84 -9.54 4.98
C TYR A 47 19.37 -9.28 6.41
N ASP A 48 18.74 -8.13 6.61
CA ASP A 48 17.85 -7.94 7.76
C ASP A 48 16.60 -8.79 7.49
N GLN A 49 16.54 -9.97 8.11
CA GLN A 49 15.37 -10.85 8.03
C GLN A 49 14.20 -10.14 8.74
N PRO A 50 13.06 -9.87 8.06
CA PRO A 50 11.91 -9.26 8.71
C PRO A 50 11.39 -10.15 9.85
N ASP A 51 10.89 -9.55 10.94
CA ASP A 51 10.35 -10.29 12.07
C ASP A 51 9.19 -11.19 11.61
N ALA A 52 8.95 -12.30 12.33
CA ALA A 52 7.90 -13.25 11.96
C ALA A 52 6.50 -12.61 12.05
N GLY A 53 6.00 -12.10 10.92
CA GLY A 53 4.74 -11.36 10.82
C GLY A 53 4.89 -10.00 10.12
N ASP A 54 6.12 -9.52 9.96
CA ASP A 54 6.41 -8.31 9.21
C ASP A 54 6.28 -8.58 7.71
N VAL A 55 5.29 -7.92 7.11
CA VAL A 55 5.11 -7.93 5.66
C VAL A 55 6.22 -7.05 5.07
N PRO A 56 7.03 -7.57 4.13
CA PRO A 56 8.09 -6.82 3.48
C PRO A 56 7.59 -5.49 2.92
N ASP A 57 8.39 -4.44 3.07
CA ASP A 57 8.07 -3.06 2.75
C ASP A 57 7.80 -2.83 1.25
N ASP A 58 8.30 -3.73 0.37
CA ASP A 58 7.98 -3.77 -1.06
C ASP A 58 6.52 -4.16 -1.37
N PHE A 59 5.79 -4.78 -0.44
CA PHE A 59 4.35 -5.05 -0.58
C PHE A 59 3.47 -3.91 -0.07
N LYS A 60 4.03 -2.92 0.63
CA LYS A 60 3.28 -1.78 1.19
C LYS A 60 3.29 -0.60 0.23
N TYR A 61 2.61 -0.75 -0.90
CA TYR A 61 2.26 0.40 -1.74
C TYR A 61 1.34 1.34 -0.95
N ASP A 62 1.88 2.48 -0.52
CA ASP A 62 1.13 3.50 0.20
C ASP A 62 0.82 4.68 -0.72
N PHE A 63 -0.40 4.65 -1.28
CA PHE A 63 -0.93 5.74 -2.09
C PHE A 63 -1.55 6.87 -1.25
N SER A 64 -1.42 6.84 0.08
CA SER A 64 -1.98 7.87 0.96
C SER A 64 -1.44 9.27 0.67
N GLY A 65 -0.23 9.39 0.09
CA GLY A 65 0.37 10.67 -0.28
C GLY A 65 -0.14 11.30 -1.58
N MET A 66 -0.90 10.56 -2.41
CA MET A 66 -1.37 11.08 -3.71
C MET A 66 -2.55 12.06 -3.59
N GLY A 67 -3.31 12.00 -2.49
CA GLY A 67 -4.52 12.81 -2.28
C GLY A 67 -4.32 14.31 -2.51
N PRO A 68 -3.34 14.98 -1.86
CA PRO A 68 -3.13 16.42 -2.05
C PRO A 68 -2.77 16.82 -3.48
N TRP A 69 -2.01 15.99 -4.20
CA TRP A 69 -1.62 16.25 -5.58
C TRP A 69 -2.80 16.14 -6.54
N LEU A 70 -3.60 15.09 -6.36
CA LEU A 70 -4.83 14.88 -7.13
C LEU A 70 -5.84 15.99 -6.84
N PHE A 71 -5.99 16.41 -5.58
CA PHE A 71 -6.87 17.50 -5.19
C PHE A 71 -6.44 18.84 -5.81
N GLY A 72 -5.14 19.17 -5.75
CA GLY A 72 -4.60 20.36 -6.40
C GLY A 72 -4.83 20.35 -7.92
N GLY A 73 -4.61 19.19 -8.56
CA GLY A 73 -4.89 19.00 -9.99
C GLY A 73 -6.36 19.19 -10.35
N LEU A 74 -7.28 18.68 -9.52
CA LEU A 74 -8.72 18.83 -9.72
C LEU A 74 -9.15 20.29 -9.65
N ILE A 75 -8.66 21.04 -8.67
CA ILE A 75 -8.95 22.48 -8.57
C ILE A 75 -8.41 23.24 -9.78
N ALA A 76 -7.17 22.95 -10.22
CA ALA A 76 -6.60 23.58 -11.41
C ALA A 76 -7.41 23.28 -12.68
N MET A 77 -7.85 22.04 -12.85
CA MET A 77 -8.76 21.61 -13.94
C MET A 77 -10.09 22.36 -13.88
N MET A 78 -10.71 22.43 -12.70
CA MET A 78 -11.98 23.12 -12.49
C MET A 78 -11.88 24.61 -12.84
N MET A 79 -10.81 25.29 -12.39
CA MET A 79 -10.57 26.70 -12.69
C MET A 79 -10.34 26.91 -14.19
N THR A 80 -9.57 26.04 -14.83
CA THR A 80 -9.34 26.11 -16.28
C THR A 80 -10.64 25.92 -17.06
N GLY A 81 -11.47 24.94 -16.68
CA GLY A 81 -12.80 24.74 -17.28
C GLY A 81 -13.70 25.97 -17.14
N LEU A 82 -13.63 26.66 -16.00
CA LEU A 82 -14.42 27.86 -15.73
C LEU A 82 -13.95 29.07 -16.57
N VAL A 83 -12.63 29.23 -16.74
CA VAL A 83 -12.05 30.23 -17.66
C VAL A 83 -12.46 29.97 -19.11
N GLY A 84 -12.52 28.70 -19.51
CA GLY A 84 -12.91 28.28 -20.86
C GLY A 84 -14.34 28.68 -21.26
N ILE A 85 -15.21 29.00 -20.30
CA ILE A 85 -16.57 29.53 -20.56
C ILE A 85 -16.50 30.97 -21.08
N PHE A 86 -15.55 31.76 -20.59
CA PHE A 86 -15.41 33.18 -20.96
C PHE A 86 -14.45 33.40 -22.13
N ILE A 87 -13.43 32.54 -22.25
CA ILE A 87 -12.37 32.67 -23.25
C ILE A 87 -12.33 31.37 -24.07
N PRO A 88 -12.64 31.38 -25.38
CA PRO A 88 -12.57 30.18 -26.20
C PRO A 88 -11.12 29.70 -26.31
N PHE A 89 -10.90 28.42 -26.07
CA PHE A 89 -9.58 27.81 -26.14
C PHE A 89 -9.16 27.51 -27.58
N SER A 90 -7.86 27.67 -27.84
CA SER A 90 -7.25 27.21 -29.08
C SER A 90 -7.15 25.68 -29.09
N HIS A 91 -7.08 25.09 -30.29
CA HIS A 91 -6.96 23.63 -30.46
C HIS A 91 -5.81 23.02 -29.63
N THR A 92 -4.65 23.68 -29.57
CA THR A 92 -3.52 23.21 -28.74
C THR A 92 -3.84 23.20 -27.25
N MET A 93 -4.55 24.22 -26.74
CA MET A 93 -4.94 24.27 -25.33
C MET A 93 -6.02 23.23 -25.01
N ASP A 94 -6.94 22.97 -25.94
CA ASP A 94 -7.96 21.92 -25.80
C ASP A 94 -7.32 20.53 -25.71
N LEU A 95 -6.31 20.26 -26.55
CA LEU A 95 -5.53 19.03 -26.50
C LEU A 95 -4.78 18.87 -25.17
N ILE A 96 -4.08 19.91 -24.70
CA ILE A 96 -3.37 19.88 -23.41
C ILE A 96 -4.35 19.63 -22.27
N TYR A 97 -5.52 20.28 -22.31
CA TYR A 97 -6.58 20.07 -21.33
C TYR A 97 -7.10 18.63 -21.38
N ALA A 98 -7.38 18.07 -22.56
CA ALA A 98 -7.84 16.68 -22.71
C ALA A 98 -6.81 15.66 -22.20
N ILE A 99 -5.52 15.85 -22.50
CA ILE A 99 -4.42 15.01 -22.00
C ILE A 99 -4.33 15.12 -20.48
N GLY A 100 -4.33 16.34 -19.95
CA GLY A 100 -4.24 16.60 -18.50
C GLY A 100 -5.41 15.97 -17.74
N GLY A 101 -6.63 16.11 -18.25
CA GLY A 101 -7.84 15.52 -17.66
C GLY A 101 -7.77 14.00 -17.68
N THR A 102 -7.34 13.41 -18.80
CA THR A 102 -7.17 11.96 -18.93
C THR A 102 -6.19 11.40 -17.89
N LEU A 103 -5.04 12.02 -17.72
CA LEU A 103 -4.05 11.59 -16.71
C LEU A 103 -4.56 11.79 -15.28
N LEU A 104 -5.21 12.93 -15.00
CA LEU A 104 -5.69 13.26 -13.67
C LEU A 104 -6.79 12.30 -13.22
N PHE A 105 -7.84 12.12 -14.04
CA PHE A 105 -8.96 11.22 -13.69
C PHE A 105 -8.55 9.75 -13.69
N SER A 106 -7.58 9.35 -14.53
CA SER A 106 -6.97 8.02 -14.40
C SER A 106 -6.26 7.84 -13.05
N GLY A 107 -5.58 8.87 -12.54
CA GLY A 107 -4.95 8.85 -11.22
C GLY A 107 -5.97 8.78 -10.08
N TYR A 108 -7.07 9.52 -10.19
CA TYR A 108 -8.18 9.45 -9.25
C TYR A 108 -8.83 8.08 -9.18
N ILE A 109 -9.05 7.39 -10.31
CA ILE A 109 -9.59 6.02 -10.32
C ILE A 109 -8.72 5.08 -9.49
N VAL A 110 -7.39 5.17 -9.63
CA VAL A 110 -6.44 4.35 -8.84
C VAL A 110 -6.53 4.70 -7.36
N TYR A 111 -6.60 6.00 -7.04
CA TYR A 111 -6.71 6.48 -5.66
C TYR A 111 -8.03 6.07 -4.99
N ASP A 112 -9.16 6.30 -5.65
CA ASP A 112 -10.49 5.95 -5.15
C ASP A 112 -10.63 4.44 -4.97
N THR A 113 -10.11 3.65 -5.91
CA THR A 113 -10.08 2.18 -5.78
C THR A 113 -9.24 1.74 -4.57
N TYR A 114 -8.08 2.38 -4.34
CA TYR A 114 -7.23 2.10 -3.17
C TYR A 114 -7.97 2.41 -1.86
N ILE A 115 -8.66 3.55 -1.79
CA ILE A 115 -9.41 3.99 -0.61
C ILE A 115 -10.58 3.04 -0.33
N ILE A 116 -11.36 2.67 -1.35
CA ILE A 116 -12.46 1.70 -1.25
C ILE A 116 -11.98 0.36 -0.72
N ASN A 117 -10.86 -0.16 -1.21
CA ASN A 117 -10.35 -1.48 -0.82
C ASN A 117 -9.72 -1.49 0.59
N LYS A 118 -9.10 -0.38 1.04
CA LYS A 118 -8.39 -0.34 2.34
C LYS A 118 -9.18 0.25 3.51
N ARG A 119 -10.15 1.13 3.28
CA ARG A 119 -10.62 2.06 4.33
C ARG A 119 -12.13 2.09 4.56
N LEU A 120 -12.96 1.51 3.69
CA LEU A 120 -14.40 1.78 3.76
C LEU A 120 -15.20 0.76 4.58
N SER A 121 -15.90 1.28 5.59
CA SER A 121 -17.00 0.61 6.29
C SER A 121 -18.22 0.48 5.33
N PRO A 122 -19.16 -0.46 5.52
CA PRO A 122 -20.30 -0.65 4.60
C PRO A 122 -21.09 0.62 4.29
N ASP A 123 -21.17 1.56 5.24
CA ASP A 123 -21.92 2.82 5.10
C ASP A 123 -21.24 3.82 4.14
N GLU A 124 -19.92 3.74 3.98
CA GLU A 124 -19.16 4.66 3.14
C GLU A 124 -19.00 4.14 1.71
N TYR A 125 -19.25 2.84 1.47
CA TYR A 125 -19.05 2.18 0.17
C TYR A 125 -19.83 2.84 -0.95
N ILE A 126 -21.04 3.33 -0.64
CA ILE A 126 -21.89 4.04 -1.59
C ILE A 126 -21.23 5.35 -2.04
N MET A 127 -20.66 6.13 -1.11
CA MET A 127 -19.98 7.38 -1.44
C MET A 127 -18.68 7.15 -2.22
N GLY A 128 -17.94 6.09 -1.87
CA GLY A 128 -16.77 5.66 -2.65
C GLY A 128 -17.14 5.30 -4.09
N ALA A 129 -18.21 4.52 -4.27
CA ALA A 129 -18.69 4.13 -5.59
C ALA A 129 -19.17 5.34 -6.43
N ILE A 130 -19.82 6.33 -5.82
CA ILE A 130 -20.23 7.55 -6.51
C ILE A 130 -19.01 8.35 -6.99
N SER A 131 -17.98 8.48 -6.15
CA SER A 131 -16.74 9.21 -6.50
C SER A 131 -16.02 8.55 -7.67
N LEU A 132 -15.83 7.22 -7.59
CA LEU A 132 -15.25 6.40 -8.65
C LEU A 132 -16.03 6.50 -9.98
N TYR A 133 -17.36 6.58 -9.89
CA TYR A 133 -18.22 6.76 -11.07
C TYR A 133 -18.03 8.13 -11.73
N LEU A 134 -17.91 9.20 -10.94
CA LEU A 134 -17.64 10.54 -11.45
C LEU A 134 -16.27 10.61 -12.14
N ASP A 135 -15.24 9.99 -11.56
CA ASP A 135 -13.92 9.94 -12.19
C ASP A 135 -13.93 9.15 -13.49
N PHE A 136 -14.67 8.05 -13.55
CA PHE A 136 -14.83 7.28 -14.77
C PHE A 136 -15.52 8.08 -15.89
N ILE A 137 -16.60 8.80 -15.58
CA ILE A 137 -17.27 9.68 -16.56
C ILE A 137 -16.31 10.76 -17.06
N ASN A 138 -15.62 11.43 -16.15
CA ASN A 138 -14.73 12.54 -16.51
C ASN A 138 -13.53 12.06 -17.34
N LEU A 139 -12.99 10.88 -17.03
CA LEU A 139 -11.98 10.21 -17.84
C LEU A 139 -12.53 9.91 -19.24
N PHE A 140 -13.73 9.34 -19.33
CA PHE A 140 -14.36 9.02 -20.61
C PHE A 140 -14.55 10.26 -21.49
N ILE A 141 -15.09 11.35 -20.93
CA ILE A 141 -15.26 12.62 -21.64
C ILE A 141 -13.90 13.18 -22.10
N SER A 142 -12.87 13.11 -21.25
CA SER A 142 -11.52 13.59 -21.58
C SER A 142 -10.91 12.79 -22.75
N ILE A 143 -11.11 11.47 -22.76
CA ILE A 143 -10.68 10.61 -23.87
C ILE A 143 -11.46 10.92 -25.14
N LEU A 144 -12.79 11.08 -25.07
CA LEU A 144 -13.59 11.47 -26.24
C LEU A 144 -13.10 12.80 -26.83
N ARG A 145 -12.77 13.77 -25.97
CA ARG A 145 -12.20 15.05 -26.40
C ARG A 145 -10.84 14.87 -27.08
N LEU A 146 -9.98 14.02 -26.52
CA LEU A 146 -8.67 13.70 -27.10
C LEU A 146 -8.82 13.02 -28.47
N LEU A 147 -9.75 12.09 -28.62
CA LEU A 147 -10.07 11.44 -29.89
C LEU A 147 -10.61 12.45 -30.91
N ASN A 148 -11.51 13.36 -30.50
CA ASN A 148 -12.02 14.41 -31.39
C ASN A 148 -10.89 15.30 -31.91
N ASN A 149 -10.02 15.80 -31.03
CA ASN A 149 -8.85 16.60 -31.42
C ASN A 149 -7.88 15.80 -32.31
N ALA A 150 -7.73 14.49 -32.09
CA ALA A 150 -6.88 13.65 -32.94
C ALA A 150 -7.43 13.48 -34.37
N GLN A 151 -8.74 13.58 -34.56
CA GLN A 151 -9.38 13.52 -35.88
C GLN A 151 -9.38 14.87 -36.61
N GLU A 152 -9.27 15.99 -35.88
CA GLU A 152 -9.23 17.35 -36.43
C GLU A 152 -7.85 17.79 -36.94
N ASN A 153 -6.82 16.92 -36.86
CA ASN A 153 -5.48 17.14 -37.41
C ASN A 153 -5.34 16.71 -38.88
#